data_AF-A0A1V6IU89-F1
#
_entry.id   AF-A0A1V6IU89-F1
#
_cell.length_a   1.000
_cell.length_b   1.000
_cell.length_c   1.000
_cell.angle_alpha   90.00
_cell.angle_beta   90.00
_cell.angle_gamma   90.00
#
_symmetry.space_group_name_H-M   'P 1'
#
loop_
_entity.id
_entity.type
_entity.pdbx_description
1 polymer ?
#
loop_
_entity_poly.entity_id
_entity_poly.type
_entity_poly.pdbx_seq_one_letter_code
_entity_poly.pdbx_strand_id
1 'polypeptide(L)' 'MPEGAKQVDYTITLTNGLTSPIRVQVIEQPLTPAQWNLVRSSVPCTISSRELTFNLTLPPHSARTITYRLRLSARPQS' A
#
# COMPACT_ATOMS: atom_id res chain seq x y z
N MET A 1 -24.95 13.34 9.35
CA MET A 1 -24.13 12.12 9.19
C MET A 1 -22.80 12.39 9.87
N PRO A 2 -22.30 11.52 10.78
CA PRO A 2 -21.01 11.78 11.43
C PRO A 2 -19.93 11.80 10.35
N GLU A 3 -19.02 12.78 10.40
CA GLU A 3 -17.98 13.02 9.38
C GLU A 3 -17.18 11.74 9.11
N GLY A 4 -17.53 11.10 7.99
CA GLY A 4 -17.14 9.75 7.65
C GLY A 4 -15.66 9.68 7.30
N ALA A 5 -14.92 8.83 8.01
CA ALA A 5 -13.53 8.50 7.72
C ALA A 5 -13.28 8.31 6.21
N LYS A 6 -12.49 9.22 5.62
CA LYS A 6 -12.16 9.23 4.19
C LYS A 6 -11.38 7.97 3.82
N GLN A 7 -11.90 7.20 2.87
CA GLN A 7 -11.18 6.06 2.28
C GLN A 7 -10.60 6.47 0.93
N VAL A 8 -9.37 6.03 0.65
CA VAL A 8 -8.68 6.29 -0.61
C VAL A 8 -8.10 4.98 -1.12
N ASP A 9 -8.35 4.70 -2.40
CA ASP A 9 -7.77 3.57 -3.12
C ASP A 9 -6.46 4.00 -3.79
N TYR A 10 -5.45 3.15 -3.68
CA TYR A 10 -4.12 3.32 -4.25
C TYR A 10 -3.77 2.13 -5.14
N THR A 11 -2.98 2.41 -6.17
CA THR A 11 -2.53 1.40 -7.15
C THR A 11 -1.05 1.60 -7.46
N ILE A 12 -0.29 0.50 -7.42
CA ILE A 12 1.12 0.46 -7.79
C ILE A 12 1.29 -0.62 -8.86
N THR A 13 1.88 -0.26 -9.99
CA THR A 13 2.19 -1.22 -11.06
C THR A 13 3.70 -1.43 -11.10
N LEU A 14 4.12 -2.69 -10.95
CA LEU A 14 5.49 -3.13 -11.06
C LEU A 14 5.67 -3.95 -12.33
N THR A 15 6.69 -3.64 -13.11
CA THR A 15 7.03 -4.38 -14.34
C THR A 15 8.48 -4.85 -14.26
N ASN A 16 8.69 -6.15 -14.40
CA ASN A 16 10.02 -6.73 -14.56
C ASN A 16 10.32 -6.89 -16.05
N GLY A 17 11.15 -6.00 -16.59
CA GLY A 17 11.64 -6.09 -17.98
C GLY A 17 12.83 -7.04 -18.17
N LEU A 18 13.35 -7.63 -17.09
CA LEU A 18 14.54 -8.48 -17.13
C LEU A 18 14.18 -9.93 -17.49
N THR A 19 15.20 -10.68 -17.88
CA THR A 19 15.13 -12.11 -18.21
C THR A 19 15.22 -13.01 -16.97
N SER A 20 15.44 -12.44 -15.78
CA SER A 20 15.54 -13.15 -14.50
C SER A 20 14.48 -12.68 -13.50
N PRO A 21 14.06 -13.53 -12.55
CA PRO A 21 13.12 -13.12 -11.51
C PRO A 21 13.75 -12.10 -10.56
N ILE A 22 12.98 -11.09 -10.17
CA ILE A 22 13.42 -10.06 -9.22
C ILE A 22 12.61 -10.10 -7.93
N ARG A 23 13.28 -9.82 -6.82
CA ARG A 23 12.62 -9.50 -5.54
C ARG A 23 12.51 -8.00 -5.40
N VAL A 24 11.30 -7.52 -5.14
CA VAL A 24 11.00 -6.10 -4.97
C VAL A 24 10.37 -5.90 -3.60
N GLN A 25 10.90 -4.93 -2.88
CA GLN A 25 10.31 -4.38 -1.67
C GLN A 25 9.76 -3.00 -2.00
N VAL A 26 8.46 -2.81 -1.80
CA VAL A 26 7.81 -1.50 -1.94
C VAL A 26 7.48 -0.97 -0.55
N ILE A 27 7.88 0.27 -0.27
CA ILE A 27 7.64 0.95 1.01
C ILE A 27 6.81 2.21 0.69
N GLU A 28 5.54 2.19 1.07
CA GLU A 28 4.67 3.36 0.96
C GLU A 28 4.64 4.09 2.31
N GLN A 29 4.93 5.39 2.28
CA GLN A 29 4.92 6.29 3.43
C GLN A 29 3.83 7.37 3.24
N PRO A 30 2.59 7.14 3.73
CA PRO A 30 1.56 8.15 3.64
C PRO A 30 1.98 9.41 4.41
N LEU A 31 2.18 10.53 3.71
CA LEU A 31 2.57 11.84 4.28
C LEU A 31 1.55 12.41 5.28
N THR A 32 0.39 11.78 5.44
CA THR A 32 -0.66 12.29 6.32
C THR A 32 -0.35 11.98 7.78
N PRO A 33 -0.24 13.00 8.66
CA PRO A 33 -0.02 12.81 10.10
C PRO A 33 -1.30 12.37 10.83
N ALA A 34 -2.20 11.68 10.14
CA ALA A 34 -3.42 11.09 10.66
C ALA A 34 -3.19 9.58 10.80
N GLN A 35 -3.75 8.97 11.85
CA GLN A 35 -3.71 7.52 11.98
C GLN A 35 -4.49 6.91 10.82
N TRP A 36 -3.80 6.21 9.93
CA TRP A 36 -4.43 5.50 8.83
C TRP A 36 -4.50 4.01 9.16
N ASN A 37 -5.54 3.36 8.64
CA ASN A 37 -5.74 1.94 8.76
C ASN A 37 -5.81 1.33 7.36
N LEU A 38 -5.08 0.23 7.14
CA LEU A 38 -5.24 -0.55 5.93
C LEU A 38 -6.58 -1.29 6.00
N VAL A 39 -7.46 -1.01 5.04
CA VAL A 39 -8.76 -1.67 4.96
C VAL A 39 -8.65 -2.98 4.19
N ARG A 40 -7.88 -2.97 3.09
CA ARG A 40 -7.63 -4.12 2.23
C ARG A 40 -6.37 -3.93 1.40
N SER A 41 -5.80 -5.04 0.96
CA SER A 41 -4.71 -5.09 -0.02
C SER A 41 -4.88 -6.32 -0.90
N SER A 42 -4.53 -6.22 -2.19
CA SER A 42 -4.52 -7.34 -3.13
C SER A 42 -3.36 -8.31 -2.89
N VAL A 43 -2.35 -7.90 -2.11
CA VAL A 43 -1.20 -8.73 -1.74
C VAL A 43 -0.89 -8.61 -0.25
N PRO A 44 -0.27 -9.63 0.37
CA PRO A 44 0.17 -9.53 1.76
C PRO A 44 1.13 -8.35 1.96
N CYS A 45 0.95 -7.62 3.05
CA CYS A 45 1.82 -6.51 3.43
C CYS A 45 1.96 -6.41 4.93
N THR A 46 3.11 -5.91 5.37
CA THR A 46 3.34 -5.56 6.77
C THR A 46 2.98 -4.08 6.97
N ILE A 47 2.26 -3.79 8.06
CA ILE A 47 1.82 -2.45 8.40
C ILE A 47 2.59 -2.01 9.64
N SER A 48 3.25 -0.85 9.57
CA SER A 48 3.72 -0.11 10.73
C SER A 48 2.88 1.16 10.91
N SER A 49 3.13 1.92 11.97
CA SER A 49 2.44 3.19 12.21
C SER A 49 2.72 4.26 11.13
N ARG A 50 3.74 4.07 10.28
CA ARG A 50 4.18 5.06 9.28
C ARG A 50 4.37 4.49 7.88
N GLU A 51 4.40 3.16 7.73
CA GLU A 51 4.78 2.51 6.49
C GLU A 51 3.94 1.29 6.17
N LEU A 52 3.72 1.06 4.88
CA LEU A 52 3.24 -0.21 4.33
C LEU A 52 4.37 -0.84 3.54
N THR A 53 4.75 -2.06 3.91
CA THR A 53 5.80 -2.83 3.23
C THR A 53 5.18 -3.98 2.46
N PHE A 54 5.37 -3.97 1.14
CA PHE A 54 4.99 -5.05 0.24
C PHE A 54 6.24 -5.79 -0.24
N ASN A 55 6.30 -7.10 -0.04
CA ASN A 55 7.39 -7.94 -0.52
C ASN A 55 6.88 -8.87 -1.62
N LEU A 56 7.45 -8.75 -2.82
CA LEU A 56 6.97 -9.46 -4.00
C LEU A 56 8.14 -10.03 -4.80
N THR A 57 7.90 -11.17 -5.42
CA THR A 57 8.77 -11.69 -6.49
C THR A 57 8.04 -11.52 -7.81
N LEU A 58 8.71 -10.90 -8.78
CA LEU A 58 8.22 -10.75 -10.15
C LEU A 58 9.01 -11.70 -11.06
N PRO A 59 8.32 -12.64 -11.75
CA PRO A 59 8.94 -13.44 -12.81
C PRO A 59 9.56 -12.57 -13.93
N PRO A 60 10.44 -13.14 -14.77
CA PRO A 60 10.93 -12.48 -15.97
C PRO A 60 9.78 -11.96 -16.87
N HIS A 61 9.97 -10.79 -17.49
CA HIS A 61 9.02 -10.20 -18.45
C HIS A 61 7.56 -10.14 -17.96
N SER A 62 7.35 -9.94 -16.66
CA SER A 62 6.02 -9.93 -16.04
C SER A 62 5.66 -8.57 -15.48
N ALA A 63 4.36 -8.32 -15.35
CA ALA A 63 3.83 -7.17 -14.64
C ALA A 63 2.92 -7.63 -13.50
N ARG A 64 2.92 -6.87 -12.40
CA ARG A 64 2.04 -7.11 -11.25
C ARG A 64 1.53 -5.79 -10.71
N THR A 65 0.23 -5.76 -10.43
CA THR A 65 -0.43 -4.59 -9.86
C THR A 65 -0.81 -4.87 -8.41
N ILE A 66 -0.38 -3.99 -7.52
CA ILE A 66 -0.78 -3.92 -6.13
C ILE A 66 -1.91 -2.91 -6.04
N THR A 67 -3.05 -3.30 -5.48
CA THR A 67 -4.12 -2.37 -5.13
C THR A 67 -4.36 -2.44 -3.64
N TYR A 68 -4.43 -1.30 -2.99
CA TYR A 68 -4.63 -1.23 -1.55
C TYR A 68 -5.50 -0.03 -1.19
N ARG A 69 -6.22 -0.14 -0.07
CA ARG A 69 -7.13 0.91 0.39
C ARG A 69 -6.77 1.35 1.79
N LEU A 70 -6.57 2.65 1.95
CA LEU A 70 -6.36 3.27 3.25
C LEU A 70 -7.61 3.98 3.71
N ARG A 71 -7.91 3.83 4.99
CA ARG A 71 -8.91 4.64 5.70
C ARG A 71 -8.17 5.63 6.57
N LEU A 72 -8.41 6.91 6.35
CA LEU A 72 -7.97 7.98 7.24
C LEU A 72 -8.88 7.99 8.46
N SER A 73 -8.32 7.69 9.62
CA SER A 73 -8.98 7.92 10.90
C SER A 73 -8.73 9.39 11.23
N ALA A 74 -9.79 10.19 11.40
CA ALA A 74 -9.64 11.54 11.90
C ALA A 74 -8.81 11.50 13.19
N ARG A 75 -7.88 12.45 13.36
CA ARG A 75 -7.02 12.53 14.55
C ARG A 75 -7.86 12.48 15.83
N PRO A 76 -7.28 12.00 16.95
CA PRO A 76 -7.87 12.26 18.27
C PRO A 76 -8.10 13.77 18.39
N GLN A 77 -9.33 14.19 18.71
CA GLN A 77 -9.58 15.54 19.18
C GLN A 77 -8.61 15.80 20.35
N SER A 78 -7.73 16.78 20.20
CA SER A 78 -7.05 17.41 21.34
C SER A 78 -8.00 18.42 21.95
#